data_AF-A0A4S2Q362-F1
#
_entry.id   AF-A0A4S2Q362-F1
#
_cell.length_a   1.000
_cell.length_b   1.000
_cell.length_c   1.000
_cell.angle_alpha   90.00
_cell.angle_beta   90.00
_cell.angle_gamma   90.00
#
_symmetry.space_group_name_H-M   'P 1'
#
loop_
_entity.id
_entity.type
_entity.pdbx_description
1 polymer ?
#
loop_
_entity_poly.entity_id
_entity_poly.type
_entity_poly.pdbx_seq_one_letter_code
_entity_poly.pdbx_strand_id
1 'polypeptide(L)'
;MSERTYSTTLEFKVAVEPDDLTFNINTKYHNAPNHYVKDAMSCLMFKLPNVVQAGWEAFERIDPNVEKGFSHNIHFDFCHSVDDEYDVSCKVDNPNEIGRTLIGVIQRILTQDPVIDKIIQRAK
;
A
#
# COMPACT_ATOMS: atom_id res chain seq x y z
N MET A 1 29.03 -1.40 -10.39
CA MET A 1 28.47 -1.67 -9.05
C MET A 1 27.32 -2.65 -9.23
N SER A 2 27.17 -3.61 -8.33
CA SER A 2 26.08 -4.59 -8.37
C SER A 2 24.75 -3.96 -7.97
N GLU A 3 23.69 -4.31 -8.68
CA GLU A 3 22.30 -3.99 -8.35
C GLU A 3 22.01 -4.44 -6.91
N ARG A 4 21.39 -3.57 -6.10
CA ARG A 4 20.96 -3.90 -4.74
C ARG A 4 19.46 -4.07 -4.70
N THR A 5 19.03 -5.25 -4.28
CA THR A 5 17.61 -5.56 -4.12
C THR A 5 17.24 -5.55 -2.65
N TYR A 6 16.10 -4.94 -2.33
CA TYR A 6 15.47 -4.99 -1.03
C TYR A 6 14.06 -5.54 -1.16
N SER A 7 13.70 -6.50 -0.31
CA SER A 7 12.39 -7.14 -0.36
C SER A 7 11.64 -6.95 0.95
N THR A 8 10.37 -6.57 0.85
CA THR A 8 9.51 -6.31 2.00
C THR A 8 8.11 -6.85 1.77
N THR A 9 7.40 -7.15 2.86
CA THR A 9 5.96 -7.45 2.84
C THR A 9 5.24 -6.47 3.74
N LEU A 10 4.20 -5.82 3.21
CA LEU A 10 3.21 -5.05 3.96
C LEU A 10 2.00 -5.94 4.21
N GLU A 11 1.75 -6.27 5.45
CA GLU A 11 0.52 -6.90 5.90
C GLU A 11 -0.49 -5.78 6.14
N PHE A 12 -1.55 -5.73 5.33
CA PHE A 12 -2.57 -4.69 5.40
C PHE A 12 -3.94 -5.32 5.64
N LYS A 13 -4.49 -5.09 6.83
CA LYS A 13 -5.78 -5.61 7.26
C LYS A 13 -6.73 -4.47 7.64
N VAL A 14 -7.95 -4.56 7.15
CA VAL A 14 -9.05 -3.65 7.45
C VAL A 14 -10.17 -4.46 8.08
N ALA A 15 -10.61 -4.06 9.27
CA ALA A 15 -11.80 -4.57 9.92
C ALA A 15 -12.88 -3.48 9.92
N VAL A 16 -14.12 -3.89 9.68
CA VAL A 16 -15.28 -2.97 9.69
C VAL A 16 -15.91 -3.05 11.07
N GLU A 17 -15.97 -1.90 11.73
CA GLU A 17 -16.76 -1.68 12.94
C GLU A 17 -18.04 -0.92 12.56
N PRO A 18 -19.08 -0.88 13.41
CA PRO A 18 -20.39 -0.32 13.03
C PRO A 18 -20.39 1.09 12.43
N ASP A 19 -19.44 1.94 12.84
CA ASP A 19 -19.34 3.33 12.40
C ASP A 19 -17.92 3.71 11.89
N ASP A 20 -16.97 2.77 11.84
CA ASP A 20 -15.58 3.09 11.49
C ASP A 20 -14.80 1.88 10.93
N LEU A 21 -13.60 2.13 10.41
CA LEU A 21 -12.66 1.10 9.98
C LEU A 21 -11.47 1.04 10.93
N THR A 22 -11.14 -0.18 11.36
CA THR A 22 -9.91 -0.44 12.11
C THR A 22 -8.84 -0.99 11.18
N PHE A 23 -7.67 -0.33 11.16
CA PHE A 23 -6.53 -0.74 10.34
C PHE A 23 -5.47 -1.43 11.20
N ASN A 24 -5.04 -2.61 10.77
CA ASN A 24 -3.84 -3.25 11.28
C ASN A 24 -2.82 -3.37 10.13
N ILE A 25 -1.68 -2.73 10.33
CA ILE A 25 -0.65 -2.60 9.30
C ILE A 25 0.69 -2.96 9.92
N ASN A 26 1.36 -3.90 9.28
CA ASN A 26 2.67 -4.35 9.72
C ASN A 26 3.61 -4.46 8.52
N THR A 27 4.87 -4.09 8.72
CA THR A 27 5.90 -4.20 7.68
C THR A 27 6.94 -5.24 8.11
N LYS A 28 7.16 -6.23 7.25
CA LYS A 28 8.21 -7.22 7.39
C LYS A 28 9.31 -6.95 6.36
N TYR A 29 10.52 -6.71 6.83
CA TYR A 29 11.71 -6.60 5.98
C TYR A 29 12.39 -7.96 5.87
N HIS A 30 12.63 -8.44 4.64
CA HIS A 30 13.27 -9.75 4.40
C HIS A 30 14.80 -9.64 4.35
N ASN A 31 15.32 -8.43 4.19
CA ASN A 31 16.73 -8.07 4.32
C ASN A 31 16.86 -6.70 5.00
N ALA A 32 18.07 -6.34 5.43
CA ALA A 32 18.31 -5.07 6.12
C ALA A 32 17.96 -3.88 5.20
N PRO A 33 16.93 -3.08 5.53
CA PRO A 33 16.47 -2.01 4.66
C PRO A 33 17.38 -0.79 4.75
N ASN A 34 17.54 -0.09 3.62
CA ASN A 34 18.18 1.22 3.58
C ASN A 34 17.18 2.34 3.93
N HIS A 35 17.63 3.60 3.88
CA HIS A 35 16.79 4.75 4.19
C HIS A 35 15.60 4.90 3.23
N TYR A 36 15.82 4.76 1.92
CA TYR A 36 14.76 4.85 0.92
C TYR A 36 13.63 3.85 1.18
N VAL A 37 13.97 2.59 1.42
CA VAL A 37 12.99 1.53 1.70
C VAL A 37 12.22 1.84 2.99
N LYS A 38 12.88 2.31 4.05
CA LYS A 38 12.20 2.70 5.29
C LYS A 38 11.23 3.85 5.09
N ASP A 39 11.62 4.86 4.31
CA ASP A 39 10.80 6.04 4.04
C ASP A 39 9.60 5.67 3.16
N ALA A 40 9.81 4.86 2.13
CA ALA A 40 8.74 4.34 1.27
C ALA A 40 7.71 3.54 2.08
N MET A 41 8.16 2.61 2.93
CA MET A 41 7.26 1.82 3.78
C MET A 41 6.54 2.68 4.81
N SER A 42 7.21 3.66 5.42
CA SER A 42 6.59 4.61 6.36
C SER A 42 5.53 5.47 5.66
N CYS A 43 5.79 5.93 4.44
CA CYS A 43 4.83 6.66 3.62
C CYS A 43 3.59 5.81 3.33
N LEU A 44 3.78 4.55 2.95
CA LEU A 44 2.68 3.61 2.70
C LEU A 44 1.84 3.34 3.96
N MET A 45 2.48 3.04 5.08
CA MET A 45 1.80 2.81 6.36
C MET A 45 0.96 4.01 6.80
N PHE A 46 1.39 5.23 6.46
CA PHE A 46 0.66 6.45 6.77
C PHE A 46 -0.45 6.76 5.74
N LYS A 47 -0.16 6.74 4.44
CA LYS A 47 -1.10 7.20 3.41
C LYS A 47 -2.15 6.16 3.05
N LEU A 48 -1.80 4.87 3.02
CA LEU A 48 -2.71 3.82 2.54
C LEU A 48 -4.02 3.73 3.35
N PRO A 49 -3.99 3.74 4.70
CA PRO A 49 -5.22 3.76 5.51
C PRO A 49 -6.10 4.96 5.22
N ASN A 50 -5.49 6.14 5.10
CA ASN A 50 -6.22 7.37 4.86
C ASN A 50 -6.92 7.35 3.48
N VAL A 51 -6.29 6.77 2.47
CA VAL A 51 -6.92 6.61 1.14
C VAL A 51 -8.06 5.59 1.19
N VAL A 52 -7.86 4.46 1.88
CA VAL A 52 -8.90 3.43 2.00
C VAL A 52 -10.10 3.95 2.79
N GLN A 53 -9.87 4.65 3.91
CA GLN A 53 -10.92 5.33 4.69
C GLN A 53 -11.70 6.31 3.81
N ALA A 54 -10.98 7.21 3.14
CA ALA A 54 -11.58 8.24 2.29
C ALA A 54 -12.37 7.67 1.11
N GLY A 55 -11.93 6.52 0.60
CA GLY A 55 -12.50 5.87 -0.57
C GLY A 55 -13.43 4.70 -0.26
N TRP A 56 -13.80 4.45 1.00
CA TRP A 56 -14.41 3.19 1.41
C TRP A 56 -15.66 2.81 0.59
N GLU A 57 -16.58 3.76 0.38
CA GLU A 57 -17.76 3.54 -0.47
C GLU A 57 -17.40 3.10 -1.90
N ALA A 58 -16.26 3.56 -2.43
CA ALA A 58 -15.79 3.13 -3.75
C ALA A 58 -15.24 1.69 -3.70
N PHE A 59 -14.60 1.27 -2.60
CA PHE A 59 -14.18 -0.12 -2.41
C PHE A 59 -15.40 -1.06 -2.30
N GLU A 60 -16.46 -0.67 -1.58
CA GLU A 60 -17.71 -1.44 -1.47
C GLU A 60 -18.41 -1.62 -2.82
N ARG A 61 -18.36 -0.62 -3.71
CA ARG A 61 -18.91 -0.71 -5.06
C ARG A 61 -18.09 -1.62 -5.98
N ILE A 62 -16.80 -1.81 -5.72
CA ILE A 62 -15.93 -2.70 -6.49
C ILE A 62 -16.23 -4.15 -6.08
N ASP A 63 -16.10 -4.47 -4.79
CA ASP A 63 -16.37 -5.80 -4.27
C ASP A 63 -17.27 -5.69 -3.03
N PRO A 64 -18.54 -6.13 -3.12
CA PRO A 64 -19.47 -6.10 -1.98
C PRO A 64 -18.96 -6.86 -0.75
N ASN A 65 -18.04 -7.83 -0.91
CA ASN A 65 -17.47 -8.56 0.23
C ASN A 65 -16.58 -7.68 1.13
N VAL A 66 -16.17 -6.49 0.65
CA VAL A 66 -15.42 -5.50 1.43
C VAL A 66 -16.16 -5.06 2.69
N GLU A 67 -17.49 -5.12 2.71
CA GLU A 67 -18.32 -4.80 3.89
C GLU A 67 -17.93 -5.63 5.14
N LYS A 68 -17.27 -6.78 4.95
CA LYS A 68 -16.80 -7.69 6.01
C LYS A 68 -15.35 -7.41 6.43
N GLY A 69 -14.73 -6.39 5.86
CA GLY A 69 -13.30 -6.16 5.93
C GLY A 69 -12.50 -7.06 4.99
N PHE A 70 -11.20 -6.82 4.93
CA PHE A 70 -10.29 -7.60 4.09
C PHE A 70 -8.87 -7.64 4.68
N SER A 71 -8.06 -8.55 4.16
CA SER A 71 -6.65 -8.70 4.54
C SER A 71 -5.82 -9.06 3.32
N HIS A 72 -4.77 -8.30 3.07
CA HIS A 72 -3.83 -8.54 1.98
C HIS A 72 -2.39 -8.46 2.47
N ASN A 73 -1.58 -9.42 2.05
CA ASN A 73 -0.13 -9.31 2.09
C ASN A 73 0.33 -8.77 0.74
N ILE A 74 1.03 -7.64 0.77
CA ILE A 74 1.55 -6.96 -0.40
C ILE A 74 3.07 -7.07 -0.36
N HIS A 75 3.66 -7.68 -1.37
CA HIS A 75 5.10 -7.86 -1.50
C HIS A 75 5.69 -6.80 -2.40
N PHE A 76 6.82 -6.26 -1.98
CA PHE A 76 7.57 -5.24 -2.70
C PHE A 76 8.99 -5.74 -2.93
N ASP A 77 9.46 -5.60 -4.16
CA ASP A 77 10.87 -5.74 -4.51
C ASP A 77 11.37 -4.39 -5.03
N PHE A 78 12.29 -3.79 -4.28
CA PHE A 78 12.96 -2.54 -4.58
C PHE A 78 14.32 -2.84 -5.21
N CYS A 79 14.52 -2.49 -6.47
CA CYS A 79 15.78 -2.61 -7.17
C CYS A 79 16.42 -1.23 -7.32
N HIS A 80 17.59 -1.05 -6.70
CA HIS A 80 18.41 0.14 -6.90
C HIS A 80 19.29 -0.05 -8.13
N SER A 81 19.00 0.72 -9.17
CA SER A 81 19.72 0.68 -10.44
C SER A 81 21.09 1.34 -10.33
N VAL A 82 21.92 1.12 -11.35
CA VAL A 82 23.26 1.71 -11.43
C VAL A 82 23.21 3.24 -11.62
N ASP A 83 22.08 3.77 -12.10
CA ASP A 83 21.84 5.18 -12.38
C ASP A 83 21.23 5.94 -11.19
N ASP A 84 21.29 5.35 -9.99
CA ASP A 84 20.74 5.87 -8.72
C ASP A 84 19.20 5.98 -8.69
N GLU A 85 18.51 5.33 -9.62
CA GLU A 85 17.05 5.23 -9.65
C GLU A 85 16.55 3.96 -8.94
N TYR A 86 15.37 4.04 -8.34
CA TYR A 86 14.70 2.89 -7.74
C TYR A 86 13.57 2.41 -8.65
N ASP A 87 13.67 1.16 -9.10
CA ASP A 87 12.51 0.45 -9.64
C ASP A 87 11.82 -0.30 -8.48
N VAL A 88 10.49 -0.20 -8.43
CA VAL A 88 9.69 -0.80 -7.36
C VAL A 88 8.59 -1.64 -7.98
N SER A 89 8.70 -2.96 -7.82
CA SER A 89 7.64 -3.88 -8.19
C SER A 89 6.79 -4.24 -6.98
N CYS A 90 5.49 -4.46 -7.21
CA CYS A 90 4.52 -4.73 -6.16
C CYS A 90 3.57 -5.84 -6.61
N LYS A 91 3.29 -6.81 -5.74
CA LYS A 91 2.34 -7.92 -5.97
C LYS A 91 1.58 -8.24 -4.70
N VAL A 92 0.40 -8.84 -4.82
CA VAL A 92 -0.40 -9.31 -3.68
C VAL A 92 -0.54 -10.83 -3.74
N ASP A 93 -0.62 -11.49 -2.58
CA ASP A 93 -0.80 -12.95 -2.52
C ASP A 93 -2.09 -13.42 -3.21
N ASN A 94 -3.17 -12.65 -3.06
CA ASN A 94 -4.46 -12.91 -3.69
C ASN A 94 -4.90 -11.69 -4.51
N PRO A 95 -4.66 -11.66 -5.83
CA PRO A 95 -4.98 -10.52 -6.69
C PRO A 95 -6.47 -10.51 -7.08
N ASN A 96 -7.36 -10.50 -6.10
CA ASN A 96 -8.76 -10.15 -6.31
C ASN A 96 -8.89 -8.66 -6.68
N GLU A 97 -10.11 -8.19 -6.92
CA GLU A 97 -10.35 -6.81 -7.35
C GLU A 97 -9.81 -5.77 -6.37
N ILE A 98 -9.93 -6.04 -5.07
CA ILE A 98 -9.39 -5.19 -4.01
C ILE A 98 -7.87 -5.21 -4.00
N GLY A 99 -7.25 -6.38 -4.05
CA GLY A 99 -5.80 -6.53 -4.12
C GLY A 99 -5.19 -5.80 -5.33
N ARG A 100 -5.83 -5.88 -6.50
CA ARG A 100 -5.41 -5.13 -7.71
C ARG A 100 -5.59 -3.63 -7.53
N THR A 101 -6.69 -3.20 -6.92
CA THR A 101 -6.95 -1.78 -6.63
C THR A 101 -5.91 -1.21 -5.67
N LEU A 102 -5.55 -1.97 -4.61
CA LEU A 102 -4.50 -1.60 -3.67
C LEU A 102 -3.15 -1.41 -4.37
N ILE A 103 -2.77 -2.30 -5.29
CA ILE A 103 -1.52 -2.13 -6.08
C ILE A 103 -1.54 -0.77 -6.81
N GLY A 104 -2.65 -0.42 -7.47
CA GLY A 104 -2.76 0.86 -8.18
C GLY A 104 -2.69 2.08 -7.25
N VAL A 105 -3.31 2.01 -6.07
CA VAL A 105 -3.21 3.06 -5.04
C VAL A 105 -1.79 3.20 -4.52
N ILE A 106 -1.13 2.08 -4.24
CA ILE A 106 0.23 2.01 -3.72
C ILE A 106 1.22 2.61 -4.71
N GLN A 107 1.11 2.27 -6.01
CA GLN A 107 1.94 2.88 -7.05
C GLN A 107 1.80 4.40 -7.05
N ARG A 108 0.57 4.92 -6.97
CA ARG A 108 0.30 6.37 -6.89
C ARG A 108 0.86 7.01 -5.63
N ILE A 109 0.82 6.33 -4.49
CA ILE A 109 1.44 6.81 -3.24
C ILE A 109 2.96 6.92 -3.42
N LEU A 110 3.61 5.89 -3.96
CA LEU A 110 5.06 5.86 -4.13
C LEU A 110 5.57 6.86 -5.17
N THR A 111 4.80 7.12 -6.23
CA THR A 111 5.11 8.16 -7.23
C THR A 111 4.68 9.56 -6.81
N GLN A 112 4.19 9.74 -5.58
CA GLN A 112 3.72 11.01 -5.03
C GLN A 112 2.65 11.70 -5.90
N ASP A 113 1.75 10.90 -6.50
CA ASP A 113 0.66 11.41 -7.31
C ASP A 113 -0.24 12.35 -6.47
N PRO A 114 -0.41 13.64 -6.86
CA PRO A 114 -1.19 14.61 -6.10
C PRO A 114 -2.67 14.22 -5.95
N VAL A 115 -3.18 13.26 -6.73
CA VAL A 115 -4.52 12.71 -6.56
C VAL A 115 -4.69 12.06 -5.18
N ILE A 116 -3.65 11.43 -4.64
CA ILE A 116 -3.71 10.78 -3.31
C ILE A 116 -4.02 11.81 -2.23
N ASP A 117 -3.31 12.93 -2.23
CA ASP A 117 -3.52 13.97 -1.22
C ASP A 117 -4.89 14.64 -1.37
N LYS A 118 -5.39 14.79 -2.60
CA LYS A 118 -6.76 15.28 -2.86
C LYS A 118 -7.84 14.34 -2.33
N ILE A 119 -7.65 13.02 -2.46
CA ILE A 119 -8.58 12.01 -1.91
C ILE A 119 -8.61 12.15 -0.39
N ILE A 120 -7.44 12.17 0.25
CA ILE A 120 -7.33 12.26 1.72
C ILE A 120 -7.92 13.57 2.26
N GLN A 121 -7.74 14.69 1.55
CA GLN A 121 -8.29 15.99 1.98
C GLN A 121 -9.81 16.08 1.87
N ARG A 122 -10.43 15.42 0.91
CA ARG A 122 -11.89 15.48 0.68
C ARG A 122 -12.70 14.65 1.69
N ALA A 123 -12.06 13.72 2.39
CA ALA A 123 -12.69 12.89 3.39
C ALA A 123 -12.66 13.48 4.81
N LYS A 124 -12.03 14.65 4.99
CA LYS A 124 -12.02 15.43 6.22
C LYS A 124 -13.05 16.56 6.15
#